data_AF-A0A9P6ZFP1-F1
#
_entry.id   AF-A0A9P6ZFP1-F1
#
_cell.length_a   1.000
_cell.length_b   1.000
_cell.length_c   1.000
_cell.angle_alpha   90.00
_cell.angle_beta   90.00
_cell.angle_gamma   90.00
#
_symmetry.space_group_name_H-M   'P 1'
#
loop_
_entity.id
_entity.type
_entity.pdbx_description
1 polymer ?
#
loop_
_entity_poly.entity_id
_entity_poly.type
_entity_poly.pdbx_seq_one_letter_code
_entity_poly.pdbx_strand_id
1 'polypeptide(L)'
;MYTAIKQARLNDKFQDPLYLFLELVRAGVMHGHLWSGRAFSGGPSFGTDDEKSCMLLVMRVLSIVPLNFKPQPWSAPLSRELLVFNSFVRSLTRALRTLLEVTTLNMLLRSDARRAREDLLDITISLPFQSEVNTGFGVLAKVYLDALTHLNNQTRVLDPNAEGVRESKAMALEICEDTFPGVKNPKQEVERGFRFWDIALFAMRQLHSEGAVLRELIDQFEAAEAWLAPMRP
;
A
#
# COMPACT_ATOMS: atom_id res chain seq x y z
N MET A 1 -11.57 -7.15 -9.27
CA MET A 1 -10.42 -7.93 -8.73
C MET A 1 -9.68 -8.74 -9.80
N TYR A 2 -10.34 -9.69 -10.48
CA TYR A 2 -9.67 -10.57 -11.47
C TYR A 2 -8.97 -9.83 -12.61
N THR A 3 -9.60 -8.79 -13.18
CA THR A 3 -9.00 -8.02 -14.28
C THR A 3 -7.77 -7.22 -13.81
N ALA A 4 -7.83 -6.64 -12.61
CA ALA A 4 -6.75 -5.85 -12.03
C ALA A 4 -5.52 -6.72 -11.70
N ILE A 5 -5.71 -7.89 -11.08
CA ILE A 5 -4.58 -8.74 -10.67
C ILE A 5 -3.81 -9.32 -11.88
N LYS A 6 -4.41 -9.39 -13.07
CA LYS A 6 -3.72 -9.80 -14.30
C LYS A 6 -2.57 -8.87 -14.69
N GLN A 7 -2.54 -7.65 -14.17
CA GLN A 7 -1.47 -6.69 -14.40
C GLN A 7 -0.27 -6.92 -13.46
N ALA A 8 -0.45 -7.71 -12.40
CA ALA A 8 0.62 -8.04 -11.45
C ALA A 8 1.61 -9.05 -12.04
N ARG A 9 2.88 -8.96 -11.63
CA ARG A 9 3.84 -10.04 -11.86
C ARG A 9 3.56 -11.16 -10.86
N LEU A 10 3.82 -12.41 -11.25
CA LEU A 10 3.60 -13.58 -10.38
C LEU A 10 4.28 -13.43 -8.99
N ASN A 11 5.48 -12.86 -8.95
CA ASN A 11 6.26 -12.71 -7.73
C ASN A 11 5.81 -11.55 -6.83
N ASP A 12 4.91 -10.68 -7.29
CA ASP A 12 4.49 -9.51 -6.54
C ASP A 12 3.56 -9.86 -5.35
N LYS A 13 2.85 -11.00 -5.44
CA LYS A 13 1.92 -11.53 -4.42
C LYS A 13 0.84 -10.52 -3.97
N PHE A 14 0.25 -9.79 -4.93
CA PHE A 14 -0.73 -8.73 -4.66
C PHE A 14 -2.17 -9.18 -4.44
N GLN A 15 -2.47 -10.48 -4.39
CA GLN A 15 -3.84 -10.96 -4.22
C GLN A 15 -4.49 -10.49 -2.91
N ASP A 16 -3.85 -10.77 -1.77
CA ASP A 16 -4.34 -10.35 -0.45
C ASP A 16 -4.35 -8.81 -0.31
N PRO A 17 -3.28 -8.07 -0.68
CA PRO A 17 -3.29 -6.61 -0.64
C PRO A 17 -4.39 -5.98 -1.50
N LEU A 18 -4.66 -6.52 -2.70
CA LEU A 18 -5.71 -6.01 -3.57
C LEU A 18 -7.09 -6.26 -2.99
N TYR A 19 -7.32 -7.42 -2.36
CA TYR A 19 -8.58 -7.69 -1.68
C TYR A 19 -8.80 -6.73 -0.51
N LEU A 20 -7.78 -6.55 0.34
CA LEU A 20 -7.83 -5.59 1.45
C LEU A 20 -8.07 -4.18 0.95
N PHE A 21 -7.40 -3.75 -0.12
CA PHE A 21 -7.62 -2.45 -0.73
C PHE A 21 -9.10 -2.24 -1.13
N LEU A 22 -9.70 -3.21 -1.83
CA LEU A 22 -11.10 -3.12 -2.26
C LEU A 22 -12.07 -3.03 -1.07
N GLU A 23 -11.83 -3.82 -0.02
CA GLU A 23 -12.64 -3.77 1.19
C GLU A 23 -12.45 -2.46 1.99
N LEU A 24 -11.26 -1.87 2.00
CA LEU A 24 -10.99 -0.56 2.62
C LEU A 24 -11.63 0.59 1.82
N VAL A 25 -11.65 0.48 0.49
CA VAL A 25 -12.42 1.39 -0.38
C VAL A 25 -13.91 1.27 -0.06
N ARG A 26 -14.44 0.05 0.04
CA ARG A 26 -15.84 -0.20 0.41
C ARG A 26 -16.18 0.34 1.81
N ALA A 27 -15.24 0.26 2.74
CA ALA A 27 -15.38 0.82 4.09
C ALA A 27 -15.24 2.35 4.15
N GLY A 28 -14.87 3.01 3.04
CA GLY A 28 -14.76 4.47 2.95
C GLY A 28 -13.53 5.04 3.66
N VAL A 29 -12.52 4.22 4.00
CA VAL A 29 -11.31 4.68 4.73
C VAL A 29 -10.10 4.90 3.82
N MET A 30 -10.26 4.64 2.51
CA MET A 30 -9.20 4.74 1.51
C MET A 30 -9.24 6.10 0.80
N HIS A 31 -8.80 7.17 1.45
CA HIS A 31 -8.79 8.54 0.87
C HIS A 31 -7.53 9.32 1.29
N GLY A 32 -7.32 10.51 0.72
CA GLY A 32 -6.19 11.39 1.03
C GLY A 32 -6.38 12.31 2.23
N HIS A 33 -7.60 12.41 2.79
CA HIS A 33 -7.89 13.35 3.89
C HIS A 33 -7.27 12.95 5.25
N LEU A 34 -6.97 13.96 6.05
CA LEU A 34 -6.51 13.82 7.43
C LEU A 34 -7.59 13.23 8.34
N TRP A 35 -7.18 12.39 9.28
CA TRP A 35 -8.08 11.90 10.31
C TRP A 35 -8.35 12.98 11.36
N SER A 36 -9.63 13.20 11.69
CA SER A 36 -10.05 14.22 12.68
C SER A 36 -9.64 15.67 12.33
N GLY A 37 -9.36 15.96 11.05
CA GLY A 37 -8.94 17.30 10.60
C GLY A 37 -7.57 17.75 11.12
N ARG A 38 -6.76 16.84 11.67
CA ARG A 38 -5.46 17.15 12.27
C ARG A 38 -4.35 16.33 11.60
N ALA A 39 -3.26 16.99 11.24
CA ALA A 39 -2.06 16.30 10.76
C ALA A 39 -1.32 15.62 11.93
N PHE A 40 -1.03 14.33 11.78
CA PHE A 40 -0.16 13.59 12.70
C PHE A 40 1.28 13.54 12.18
N SER A 41 2.23 13.27 13.08
CA SER A 41 3.66 13.20 12.72
C SER A 41 3.96 12.06 11.75
N GLY A 42 4.90 12.30 10.84
CA GLY A 42 5.34 11.32 9.85
C GLY A 42 4.41 11.19 8.63
N GLY A 43 3.54 12.17 8.41
CA GLY A 43 2.89 12.40 7.11
C GLY A 43 3.81 13.10 6.10
N PRO A 44 3.25 13.56 4.97
CA PRO A 44 3.93 14.34 3.93
C PRO A 44 4.64 15.59 4.46
N SER A 45 5.88 15.83 4.03
CA SER A 45 6.71 16.92 4.58
C SER A 45 6.65 18.20 3.74
N PHE A 46 6.55 18.08 2.41
CA PHE A 46 6.67 19.18 1.46
C PHE A 46 5.38 19.36 0.64
N GLY A 47 5.31 20.48 -0.09
CA GLY A 47 4.22 20.78 -1.02
C GLY A 47 3.01 21.49 -0.40
N THR A 48 2.05 21.79 -1.27
CA THR A 48 0.72 22.33 -0.95
C THR A 48 -0.16 21.28 -0.26
N ASP A 49 -1.28 21.70 0.33
CA ASP A 49 -2.19 20.78 1.03
C ASP A 49 -2.80 19.71 0.09
N ASP A 50 -2.99 20.04 -1.18
CA ASP A 50 -3.45 19.11 -2.21
C ASP A 50 -2.37 18.07 -2.54
N GLU A 51 -1.11 18.50 -2.69
CA GLU A 51 0.03 17.61 -2.93
C GLU A 51 0.27 16.68 -1.74
N LYS A 52 0.15 17.21 -0.51
CA LYS A 52 0.20 16.39 0.71
C LYS A 52 -0.94 15.38 0.75
N SER A 53 -2.14 15.76 0.37
CA SER A 53 -3.28 14.82 0.30
C SER A 53 -3.04 13.70 -0.72
N CYS A 54 -2.45 14.02 -1.88
CA CYS A 54 -2.02 13.04 -2.88
C CYS A 54 -0.98 12.08 -2.32
N MET A 55 0.09 12.60 -1.72
CA MET A 55 1.15 11.80 -1.12
C MET A 55 0.60 10.89 0.00
N LEU A 56 -0.29 11.41 0.83
CA LEU A 56 -0.89 10.65 1.92
C LEU A 56 -1.74 9.48 1.41
N LEU A 57 -2.51 9.68 0.34
CA LEU A 57 -3.25 8.61 -0.33
C LEU A 57 -2.27 7.52 -0.84
N VAL A 58 -1.20 7.91 -1.52
CA VAL A 58 -0.16 6.98 -2.00
C VAL A 58 0.44 6.19 -0.84
N MET A 59 0.84 6.86 0.24
CA MET A 59 1.39 6.20 1.42
C MET A 59 0.42 5.17 2.03
N ARG A 60 -0.88 5.50 2.09
CA ARG A 60 -1.92 4.58 2.61
C ARG A 60 -2.09 3.37 1.72
N VAL A 61 -2.22 3.55 0.40
CA VAL A 61 -2.34 2.45 -0.57
C VAL A 61 -1.14 1.52 -0.47
N LEU A 62 0.08 2.06 -0.46
CA LEU A 62 1.30 1.25 -0.42
C LEU A 62 1.50 0.54 0.92
N SER A 63 1.01 1.11 2.03
CA SER A 63 1.10 0.47 3.35
C SER A 63 0.29 -0.82 3.50
N ILE A 64 -0.60 -1.14 2.56
CA ILE A 64 -1.34 -2.42 2.52
C ILE A 64 -0.43 -3.57 2.02
N VAL A 65 0.68 -3.24 1.35
CA VAL A 65 1.60 -4.23 0.79
C VAL A 65 2.60 -4.67 1.88
N PRO A 66 2.82 -5.98 2.07
CA PRO A 66 3.83 -6.45 3.01
C PRO A 66 5.24 -6.08 2.51
N LEU A 67 6.00 -5.40 3.35
CA LEU A 67 7.41 -5.07 3.09
C LEU A 67 8.31 -6.26 3.49
N ASN A 68 9.33 -6.54 2.68
CA ASN A 68 10.27 -7.64 2.94
C ASN A 68 11.40 -7.21 3.89
N PHE A 69 11.44 -7.80 5.09
CA PHE A 69 12.45 -7.47 6.11
C PHE A 69 13.57 -8.50 6.21
N LYS A 70 14.76 -8.02 6.60
CA LYS A 70 15.83 -8.81 7.21
C LYS A 70 15.46 -9.09 8.68
N PRO A 71 15.99 -10.15 9.29
CA PRO A 71 15.73 -10.48 10.70
C PRO A 71 16.48 -9.50 11.63
N GLN A 72 16.07 -8.23 11.62
CA GLN A 72 16.66 -7.14 12.38
C GLN A 72 15.54 -6.24 12.93
N PRO A 73 15.74 -5.60 14.10
CA PRO A 73 14.81 -4.63 14.62
C PRO A 73 14.59 -3.45 13.66
N TRP A 74 13.39 -2.88 13.67
CA TRP A 74 13.08 -1.67 12.91
C TRP A 74 13.81 -0.46 13.51
N SER A 75 14.59 0.24 12.68
CA SER A 75 15.36 1.43 13.05
C SER A 75 14.91 2.71 12.35
N ALA A 76 13.93 2.62 11.45
CA ALA A 76 13.49 3.73 10.61
C ALA A 76 12.38 4.58 11.28
N PRO A 77 12.05 5.76 10.71
CA PRO A 77 11.08 6.67 11.31
C PRO A 77 9.69 6.06 11.52
N LEU A 78 8.99 6.53 12.56
CA LEU A 78 7.61 6.15 12.85
C LEU A 78 6.63 7.18 12.25
N SER A 79 5.60 6.70 11.56
CA SER A 79 4.49 7.55 11.07
C SER A 79 3.23 7.31 11.89
N ARG A 80 2.84 8.29 12.71
CA ARG A 80 1.58 8.24 13.46
C ARG A 80 0.38 8.31 12.53
N GLU A 81 0.51 9.05 11.44
CA GLU A 81 -0.51 9.14 10.38
C GLU A 81 -0.83 7.75 9.80
N LEU A 82 0.21 6.98 9.47
CA LEU A 82 0.02 5.60 8.97
C LEU A 82 -0.37 4.62 10.08
N LEU A 83 0.00 4.85 11.34
CA LEU A 83 -0.46 3.99 12.44
C LEU A 83 -1.98 4.07 12.64
N VAL A 84 -2.57 5.26 12.48
CA VAL A 84 -4.04 5.41 12.51
C VAL A 84 -4.65 4.60 11.37
N PHE A 85 -4.14 4.79 10.15
CA PHE A 85 -4.63 4.02 9.00
C PHE A 85 -4.46 2.50 9.18
N ASN A 86 -3.33 2.06 9.71
CA ASN A 86 -3.04 0.64 9.97
C ASN A 86 -4.00 0.02 10.98
N SER A 87 -4.63 0.81 11.86
CA SER A 87 -5.65 0.27 12.76
C SER A 87 -6.87 -0.28 12.00
N PHE A 88 -7.30 0.39 10.92
CA PHE A 88 -8.34 -0.12 10.02
C PHE A 88 -7.89 -1.36 9.27
N VAL A 89 -6.67 -1.35 8.72
CA VAL A 89 -6.10 -2.50 7.99
C VAL A 89 -6.06 -3.73 8.90
N ARG A 90 -5.51 -3.60 10.11
CA ARG A 90 -5.41 -4.72 11.07
C ARG A 90 -6.78 -5.22 11.50
N SER A 91 -7.73 -4.31 11.76
CA SER A 91 -9.09 -4.68 12.14
C SER A 91 -9.77 -5.49 11.03
N LEU A 92 -9.66 -5.03 9.78
CA LEU A 92 -10.20 -5.72 8.62
C LEU A 92 -9.52 -7.08 8.37
N THR A 93 -8.19 -7.13 8.36
CA THR A 93 -7.42 -8.37 8.16
C THR A 93 -7.81 -9.43 9.18
N ARG A 94 -7.93 -9.06 10.46
CA ARG A 94 -8.38 -9.98 11.52
C ARG A 94 -9.81 -10.46 11.31
N ALA A 95 -10.73 -9.55 10.99
CA ALA A 95 -12.13 -9.91 10.75
C ALA A 95 -12.27 -10.89 9.58
N LEU A 96 -11.56 -10.64 8.47
CA LEU A 96 -11.53 -11.53 7.30
C LEU A 96 -10.90 -12.88 7.63
N ARG A 97 -9.80 -12.89 8.39
CA ARG A 97 -9.14 -14.11 8.83
C ARG A 97 -10.06 -14.97 9.69
N THR A 98 -10.70 -14.37 10.70
CA THR A 98 -11.66 -15.06 11.57
C THR A 98 -12.85 -15.59 10.78
N LEU A 99 -13.39 -14.81 9.84
CA LEU A 99 -14.50 -15.24 8.99
C LEU A 99 -14.14 -16.50 8.18
N LEU A 100 -12.94 -16.52 7.58
CA LEU A 100 -12.46 -17.67 6.82
C LEU A 100 -12.28 -18.90 7.71
N GLU A 101 -11.59 -18.76 8.84
CA GLU A 101 -11.37 -19.87 9.78
C GLU A 101 -12.67 -20.46 10.30
N VAL A 102 -13.64 -19.61 10.68
CA VAL A 102 -14.97 -20.05 11.14
C VAL A 102 -15.76 -20.71 10.01
N THR A 103 -15.69 -20.18 8.79
CA THR A 103 -16.37 -20.78 7.63
C THR A 103 -15.79 -22.14 7.28
N THR A 104 -14.46 -22.27 7.26
CA THR A 104 -13.76 -23.55 7.04
C THR A 104 -14.07 -24.55 8.14
N LEU A 105 -14.10 -24.13 9.40
CA LEU A 105 -14.50 -24.98 10.53
C LEU A 105 -15.96 -25.43 10.38
N ASN A 106 -16.87 -24.53 10.01
CA ASN A 106 -18.28 -24.87 9.81
C ASN A 106 -18.46 -25.91 8.70
N MET A 107 -17.75 -25.79 7.57
CA MET A 107 -17.77 -26.81 6.50
C MET A 107 -17.30 -28.18 7.00
N LEU A 108 -16.30 -28.22 7.90
CA LEU A 108 -15.82 -29.47 8.50
C LEU A 108 -16.86 -30.08 9.45
N LEU A 109 -17.45 -29.27 10.32
CA LEU A 109 -18.43 -29.73 11.31
C LEU A 109 -19.72 -30.21 10.67
N ARG A 110 -20.17 -29.54 9.59
CA ARG A 110 -21.37 -29.91 8.84
C ARG A 110 -21.19 -31.14 7.94
N SER A 111 -19.97 -31.68 7.82
CA SER A 111 -19.64 -32.75 6.88
C SER A 111 -19.68 -32.33 5.41
N ASP A 112 -19.67 -31.03 5.13
CA ASP A 112 -19.58 -30.47 3.77
C ASP A 112 -18.13 -30.56 3.22
N ALA A 113 -17.18 -30.97 4.06
CA ALA A 113 -15.79 -31.26 3.71
C ALA A 113 -15.32 -32.61 4.30
N ARG A 114 -14.25 -33.17 3.73
CA ARG A 114 -13.61 -34.41 4.23
C ARG A 114 -13.08 -34.19 5.66
N ARG A 115 -13.54 -35.01 6.62
CA ARG A 115 -13.19 -34.94 8.05
C ARG A 115 -11.96 -35.76 8.45
N ALA A 116 -11.80 -36.97 7.89
CA ALA A 116 -10.62 -37.80 8.15
C ALA A 116 -9.41 -37.22 7.40
N ARG A 117 -8.66 -36.37 8.11
CA ARG A 117 -7.55 -35.56 7.61
C ARG A 117 -6.45 -35.41 8.67
N GLU A 118 -5.20 -35.34 8.21
CA GLU A 118 -4.01 -35.14 9.05
C GLU A 118 -3.32 -33.78 8.77
N ASP A 119 -3.80 -33.04 7.78
CA ASP A 119 -3.24 -31.81 7.20
C ASP A 119 -3.92 -30.51 7.71
N LEU A 120 -4.54 -30.55 8.91
CA LEU A 120 -5.29 -29.40 9.44
C LEU A 120 -4.41 -28.15 9.65
N LEU A 121 -3.14 -28.36 10.01
CA LEU A 121 -2.18 -27.26 10.17
C LEU A 121 -1.85 -26.63 8.82
N ASP A 122 -1.62 -27.44 7.79
CA ASP A 122 -1.31 -26.96 6.44
C ASP A 122 -2.48 -26.17 5.84
N ILE A 123 -3.72 -26.63 6.09
CA ILE A 123 -4.93 -25.88 5.74
C ILE A 123 -4.95 -24.53 6.44
N THR A 124 -4.70 -24.51 7.75
CA THR A 124 -4.69 -23.25 8.51
C THR A 124 -3.63 -22.27 8.00
N ILE A 125 -2.43 -22.75 7.67
CA ILE A 125 -1.34 -21.92 7.14
C ILE A 125 -1.64 -21.45 5.70
N SER A 126 -2.33 -22.26 4.89
CA SER A 126 -2.66 -21.91 3.50
C SER A 126 -3.82 -20.90 3.36
N LEU A 127 -4.62 -20.69 4.41
CA LEU A 127 -5.67 -19.68 4.40
C LEU A 127 -5.04 -18.27 4.25
N PRO A 128 -5.68 -17.35 3.49
CA PRO A 128 -5.18 -15.99 3.29
C PRO A 128 -5.28 -15.14 4.56
N PHE A 129 -4.73 -13.93 4.51
CA PHE A 129 -4.76 -12.94 5.60
C PHE A 129 -4.09 -13.40 6.91
N GLN A 130 -3.15 -14.35 6.82
CA GLN A 130 -2.42 -14.85 7.98
C GLN A 130 -1.47 -13.82 8.58
N SER A 131 -0.84 -13.01 7.73
CA SER A 131 0.14 -12.01 8.16
C SER A 131 -0.48 -10.62 8.19
N GLU A 132 -0.29 -9.92 9.30
CA GLU A 132 -0.62 -8.50 9.40
C GLU A 132 0.47 -7.67 8.72
N VAL A 133 0.06 -6.70 7.92
CA VAL A 133 0.98 -5.72 7.35
C VAL A 133 1.30 -4.63 8.36
N ASN A 134 2.49 -4.06 8.23
CA ASN A 134 2.93 -2.92 9.03
C ASN A 134 2.98 -1.66 8.16
N THR A 135 3.21 -0.51 8.79
CA THR A 135 3.27 0.78 8.09
C THR A 135 4.55 0.99 7.29
N GLY A 136 5.50 0.06 7.33
CA GLY A 136 6.86 0.23 6.84
C GLY A 136 6.92 0.56 5.35
N PHE A 137 6.07 -0.07 4.53
CA PHE A 137 6.03 0.20 3.09
C PHE A 137 5.59 1.63 2.79
N GLY A 138 4.55 2.12 3.47
CA GLY A 138 4.11 3.51 3.33
C GLY A 138 5.18 4.50 3.77
N VAL A 139 5.96 4.18 4.81
CA VAL A 139 7.10 5.00 5.25
C VAL A 139 8.26 4.96 4.25
N LEU A 140 8.55 3.81 3.63
CA LEU A 140 9.54 3.68 2.56
C LEU A 140 9.19 4.58 1.37
N ALA A 141 7.95 4.51 0.89
CA ALA A 141 7.48 5.37 -0.19
C ALA A 141 7.53 6.86 0.18
N LYS A 142 7.19 7.21 1.43
CA LYS A 142 7.30 8.57 1.96
C LYS A 142 8.72 9.09 1.89
N VAL A 143 9.70 8.30 2.35
CA VAL A 143 11.12 8.70 2.33
C VAL A 143 11.61 8.89 0.91
N TYR A 144 11.24 8.01 -0.02
CA TYR A 144 11.59 8.17 -1.44
C TYR A 144 11.05 9.49 -2.02
N LEU A 145 9.75 9.73 -1.87
CA LEU A 145 9.07 10.91 -2.44
C LEU A 145 9.54 12.22 -1.79
N ASP A 146 9.76 12.22 -0.47
CA ASP A 146 10.31 13.38 0.23
C ASP A 146 11.76 13.65 -0.18
N ALA A 147 12.59 12.61 -0.31
CA ALA A 147 13.97 12.75 -0.75
C ALA A 147 14.03 13.34 -2.17
N LEU A 148 13.20 12.84 -3.08
CA LEU A 148 13.12 13.36 -4.44
C LEU A 148 12.66 14.83 -4.47
N THR A 149 11.63 15.16 -3.69
CA THR A 149 11.13 16.55 -3.58
C THR A 149 12.18 17.48 -2.99
N HIS A 150 12.92 17.02 -1.98
CA HIS A 150 14.01 17.78 -1.37
C HIS A 150 15.16 18.02 -2.36
N LEU A 151 15.56 17.01 -3.12
CA LEU A 151 16.58 17.12 -4.17
C LEU A 151 16.15 18.07 -5.30
N ASN A 152 14.84 18.16 -5.56
CA ASN A 152 14.26 19.07 -6.54
C ASN A 152 13.82 20.41 -5.90
N ASN A 153 14.69 21.01 -5.07
CA ASN A 153 14.49 22.32 -4.44
C ASN A 153 13.16 22.46 -3.67
N GLN A 154 12.74 21.40 -2.97
CA GLN A 154 11.47 21.34 -2.23
C GLN A 154 10.21 21.50 -3.10
N THR A 155 10.34 21.26 -4.41
CA THR A 155 9.23 21.29 -5.37
C THR A 155 9.04 19.92 -5.99
N ARG A 156 7.81 19.56 -6.36
CA ARG A 156 7.56 18.30 -7.05
C ARG A 156 8.21 18.29 -8.43
N VAL A 157 8.60 17.11 -8.88
CA VAL A 157 9.02 16.91 -10.27
C VAL A 157 7.80 17.02 -11.18
N LEU A 158 7.88 17.83 -12.24
CA LEU A 158 6.79 18.00 -13.21
C LEU A 158 7.06 17.21 -14.50
N ASP A 159 8.31 17.23 -14.97
CA ASP A 159 8.75 16.49 -16.16
C ASP A 159 9.72 15.38 -15.75
N PRO A 160 9.38 14.10 -15.97
CA PRO A 160 10.26 12.98 -15.64
C PRO A 160 11.56 12.96 -16.46
N ASN A 161 11.60 13.65 -17.59
CA ASN A 161 12.74 13.70 -18.52
C ASN A 161 13.56 14.98 -18.42
N ALA A 162 13.23 15.89 -17.50
CA ALA A 162 14.02 17.10 -17.29
C ALA A 162 15.44 16.77 -16.81
N GLU A 163 16.37 17.69 -17.10
CA GLU A 163 17.78 17.56 -16.74
C GLU A 163 17.95 17.36 -15.23
N GLY A 164 18.80 16.41 -14.81
CA GLY A 164 19.07 16.10 -13.41
C GLY A 164 17.97 15.30 -12.68
N VAL A 165 16.78 15.12 -13.25
CA VAL A 165 15.68 14.37 -12.59
C VAL A 165 16.03 12.89 -12.44
N ARG A 166 16.64 12.28 -13.46
CA ARG A 166 17.05 10.86 -13.42
C ARG A 166 18.07 10.60 -12.31
N GLU A 167 19.05 11.49 -12.16
CA GLU A 167 20.06 11.43 -11.11
C GLU A 167 19.44 11.65 -9.72
N SER A 168 18.49 12.59 -9.61
CA SER A 168 17.74 12.83 -8.38
C SER A 168 16.91 11.62 -7.96
N LYS A 169 16.25 10.94 -8.90
CA LYS A 169 15.53 9.68 -8.65
C LYS A 169 16.46 8.57 -8.17
N ALA A 170 17.62 8.41 -8.82
CA ALA A 170 18.62 7.44 -8.40
C ALA A 170 19.14 7.74 -6.99
N MET A 171 19.46 9.01 -6.69
CA MET A 171 19.90 9.44 -5.37
C MET A 171 18.82 9.24 -4.29
N ALA A 172 17.55 9.51 -4.60
CA ALA A 172 16.44 9.22 -3.68
C ALA A 172 16.29 7.72 -3.36
N LEU A 173 16.57 6.86 -4.35
CA LEU A 173 16.63 5.40 -4.16
C LEU A 173 17.84 4.97 -3.30
N GLU A 174 19.01 5.59 -3.47
CA GLU A 174 20.17 5.35 -2.58
C GLU A 174 19.85 5.76 -1.13
N ILE A 175 19.24 6.93 -0.92
CA ILE A 175 18.79 7.39 0.40
C ILE A 175 17.86 6.36 1.06
N CYS A 176 17.00 5.69 0.30
CA CYS A 176 16.16 4.61 0.81
C CYS A 176 16.97 3.38 1.22
N GLU A 177 18.04 3.02 0.51
CA GLU A 177 18.90 1.91 0.92
C GLU A 177 19.61 2.20 2.25
N ASP A 178 20.13 3.42 2.39
CA ASP A 178 20.83 3.84 3.60
C ASP A 178 19.88 3.99 4.80
N THR A 179 18.67 4.50 4.57
CA THR A 179 17.69 4.75 5.64
C THR A 179 17.06 3.45 6.18
N PHE A 180 16.95 2.42 5.34
CA PHE A 180 16.25 1.18 5.67
C PHE A 180 17.17 -0.06 5.60
N PRO A 181 18.22 -0.15 6.43
CA PRO A 181 19.17 -1.26 6.38
C PRO A 181 18.52 -2.62 6.67
N GLY A 182 17.43 -2.62 7.45
CA GLY A 182 16.62 -3.80 7.79
C GLY A 182 15.64 -4.25 6.70
N VAL A 183 15.49 -3.52 5.59
CA VAL A 183 14.63 -3.89 4.45
C VAL A 183 15.46 -4.64 3.41
N LYS A 184 14.89 -5.69 2.81
CA LYS A 184 15.53 -6.45 1.73
C LYS A 184 15.29 -5.72 0.41
N ASN A 185 16.37 -5.40 -0.31
CA ASN A 185 16.36 -4.70 -1.59
C ASN A 185 15.41 -3.47 -1.63
N PRO A 186 15.66 -2.43 -0.82
CA PRO A 186 14.75 -1.28 -0.70
C PRO A 186 14.35 -0.64 -2.04
N LYS A 187 15.27 -0.53 -3.00
CA LYS A 187 14.99 0.00 -4.35
C LYS A 187 13.92 -0.81 -5.08
N GLN A 188 14.06 -2.13 -5.07
CA GLN A 188 13.10 -3.05 -5.70
C GLN A 188 11.74 -3.02 -4.98
N GLU A 189 11.74 -2.82 -3.66
CA GLU A 189 10.50 -2.65 -2.91
C GLU A 189 9.80 -1.33 -3.28
N VAL A 190 10.51 -0.22 -3.48
CA VAL A 190 9.92 1.04 -3.98
C VAL A 190 9.22 0.81 -5.33
N GLU A 191 9.91 0.19 -6.30
CA GLU A 191 9.32 -0.14 -7.60
C GLU A 191 8.11 -1.08 -7.47
N ARG A 192 8.18 -2.08 -6.58
CA ARG A 192 7.08 -2.99 -6.28
C ARG A 192 5.88 -2.24 -5.73
N GLY A 193 6.09 -1.25 -4.88
CA GLY A 193 5.03 -0.37 -4.39
C GLY A 193 4.30 0.31 -5.54
N PHE A 194 5.04 0.97 -6.44
CA PHE A 194 4.42 1.67 -7.56
C PHE A 194 3.69 0.76 -8.55
N ARG A 195 4.15 -0.49 -8.75
CA ARG A 195 3.36 -1.49 -9.48
C ARG A 195 2.04 -1.82 -8.79
N PHE A 196 2.03 -1.91 -7.45
CA PHE A 196 0.78 -2.11 -6.71
C PHE A 196 -0.16 -0.90 -6.86
N TRP A 197 0.38 0.31 -6.84
CA TRP A 197 -0.39 1.53 -7.10
C TRP A 197 -1.09 1.48 -8.46
N ASP A 198 -0.39 1.07 -9.52
CA ASP A 198 -1.00 0.94 -10.86
C ASP A 198 -2.20 -0.02 -10.86
N ILE A 199 -2.07 -1.16 -10.16
CA ILE A 199 -3.13 -2.16 -10.02
C ILE A 199 -4.31 -1.61 -9.21
N ALA A 200 -4.03 -0.88 -8.12
CA ALA A 200 -5.05 -0.25 -7.29
C ALA A 200 -5.81 0.82 -8.08
N LEU A 201 -5.10 1.67 -8.84
CA LEU A 201 -5.71 2.68 -9.70
C LEU A 201 -6.56 2.04 -10.81
N PHE A 202 -6.07 0.97 -11.44
CA PHE A 202 -6.85 0.23 -12.43
C PHE A 202 -8.13 -0.34 -11.82
N ALA A 203 -8.06 -0.91 -10.61
CA ALA A 203 -9.23 -1.39 -9.90
C ALA A 203 -10.22 -0.26 -9.59
N MET A 204 -9.74 0.93 -9.18
CA MET A 204 -10.59 2.10 -8.95
C MET A 204 -11.29 2.58 -10.23
N ARG A 205 -10.56 2.68 -11.34
CA ARG A 205 -11.13 3.02 -12.66
C ARG A 205 -12.21 2.03 -13.08
N GLN A 206 -11.98 0.74 -12.86
CA GLN A 206 -12.98 -0.30 -13.14
C GLN A 206 -14.22 -0.13 -12.27
N LEU A 207 -14.06 0.02 -10.94
CA LEU A 207 -15.18 0.22 -10.03
C LEU A 207 -15.98 1.48 -10.37
N HIS A 208 -15.31 2.56 -10.78
CA HIS A 208 -15.98 3.78 -11.22
C HIS A 208 -16.82 3.54 -12.49
N SER A 209 -16.27 2.80 -13.48
CA SER A 209 -17.02 2.45 -14.70
C SER A 209 -18.26 1.59 -14.44
N GLU A 210 -18.25 0.82 -13.34
CA GLU A 210 -19.36 -0.02 -12.89
C GLU A 210 -20.34 0.75 -11.96
N GLY A 211 -20.06 2.02 -11.65
CA GLY A 211 -20.87 2.83 -10.73
C GLY A 211 -20.77 2.42 -9.26
N ALA A 212 -19.76 1.63 -8.90
CA ALA A 212 -19.59 1.06 -7.56
C ALA A 212 -18.82 1.99 -6.60
N VAL A 213 -18.30 3.13 -7.08
CA VAL A 213 -17.50 4.09 -6.31
C VAL A 213 -17.92 5.52 -6.62
N LEU A 214 -17.90 6.37 -5.60
CA LEU A 214 -18.18 7.80 -5.69
C LEU A 214 -17.17 8.52 -6.60
N ARG A 215 -17.66 9.49 -7.38
CA ARG A 215 -16.84 10.28 -8.30
C ARG A 215 -15.70 11.02 -7.59
N GLU A 216 -16.01 11.63 -6.45
CA GLU A 216 -15.03 12.36 -5.63
C GLU A 216 -13.84 11.47 -5.23
N LEU A 217 -14.08 10.18 -5.00
CA LEU A 217 -13.02 9.26 -4.61
C LEU A 217 -12.11 8.92 -5.78
N ILE A 218 -12.65 8.62 -6.97
CA ILE A 218 -11.81 8.38 -8.15
C ILE A 218 -11.04 9.64 -8.55
N ASP A 219 -11.62 10.83 -8.40
CA ASP A 219 -10.95 12.10 -8.68
C ASP A 219 -9.70 12.29 -7.79
N GLN A 220 -9.75 11.86 -6.52
CA GLN A 220 -8.56 11.85 -5.64
C GLN A 220 -7.46 10.91 -6.15
N PHE A 221 -7.83 9.73 -6.66
CA PHE A 221 -6.87 8.77 -7.21
C PHE A 221 -6.24 9.27 -8.51
N GLU A 222 -7.01 9.89 -9.40
CA GLU A 222 -6.48 10.50 -10.64
C GLU A 222 -5.60 11.72 -10.35
N ALA A 223 -5.97 12.56 -9.39
CA ALA A 223 -5.12 13.66 -8.94
C ALA A 223 -3.80 13.15 -8.35
N ALA A 224 -3.86 12.10 -7.52
CA ALA A 224 -2.67 11.46 -6.97
C ALA A 224 -1.81 10.80 -8.06
N GLU A 225 -2.41 10.20 -9.09
CA GLU A 225 -1.68 9.66 -10.25
C GLU A 225 -0.95 10.77 -11.00
N ALA A 226 -1.64 11.86 -11.34
CA ALA A 226 -1.05 12.98 -12.04
C ALA A 226 0.08 13.64 -11.25
N TRP A 227 -0.05 13.67 -9.92
CA TRP A 227 1.01 14.12 -9.02
C TRP A 227 2.18 13.14 -8.99
N LEU A 228 1.93 11.84 -8.89
CA LEU A 228 2.93 10.81 -8.68
C LEU A 228 3.70 10.43 -9.95
N ALA A 229 3.07 10.43 -11.13
CA ALA A 229 3.61 9.86 -12.36
C ALA A 229 5.00 10.42 -12.75
N PRO A 230 5.30 11.73 -12.67
CA PRO A 230 6.63 12.25 -12.99
C PRO A 230 7.71 11.80 -12.00
N MET A 231 7.32 11.44 -10.77
CA MET A 231 8.22 11.12 -9.66
C MET A 231 8.54 9.63 -9.52
N ARG A 232 7.91 8.76 -10.32
CA ARG A 232 8.20 7.32 -10.27
C ARG A 232 9.64 7.00 -10.72
N PRO A 233 10.29 6.00 -10.11
CA PRO A 233 11.62 5.54 -10.49
C PRO A 233 11.65 4.93 -11.90
#